data_AF-A0A6J4LG57-F1
#
_entry.id   AF-A0A6J4LG57-F1
#
_cell.length_a   1.000
_cell.length_b   1.000
_cell.length_c   1.000
_cell.angle_alpha   90.00
_cell.angle_beta   90.00
_cell.angle_gamma   90.00
#
_symmetry.space_group_name_H-M   'P 1'
#
loop_
_entity.id
_entity.type
_entity.pdbx_description
1 polymer ?
#
loop_
_entity_poly.entity_id
_entity_poly.type
_entity_poly.pdbx_seq_one_letter_code
_entity_poly.pdbx_strand_id
1 'polypeptide(L)'
;MARLPKSVDIQAEMVANVLQVYVGPGDAVAAGDTVVLLESMKMEIPVLSEHAGTVASVNVASGDVVQEGDPLVTLDRGRPA
;
A
#
# COMPACT_ATOMS: atom_id res chain seq x y z
N MET A 1 25.71 6.95 9.11
CA MET A 1 24.71 7.34 8.08
C MET A 1 23.85 6.11 7.80
N ALA A 2 22.59 6.10 8.22
CA ALA A 2 21.70 4.96 8.02
C ALA A 2 21.33 4.85 6.53
N ARG A 3 21.64 3.70 5.91
CA ARG A 3 21.16 3.36 4.57
C ARG A 3 19.67 3.06 4.71
N LEU A 4 18.81 3.91 4.16
CA LEU A 4 17.37 3.62 4.13
C LEU A 4 17.14 2.28 3.43
N PRO A 5 16.22 1.43 3.93
CA PRO A 5 15.89 0.18 3.28
C PRO A 5 15.36 0.45 1.87
N LYS A 6 15.84 -0.33 0.90
CA LYS A 6 15.44 -0.21 -0.52
C LYS A 6 13.94 -0.41 -0.70
N SER A 7 13.34 -1.27 0.12
CA SER A 7 11.91 -1.55 0.13
C SER A 7 11.24 -0.88 1.32
N VAL A 8 9.98 -0.46 1.14
CA VAL A 8 9.13 0.10 2.19
C VAL A 8 7.74 -0.49 2.07
N ASP A 9 7.13 -0.80 3.20
CA ASP A 9 5.76 -1.33 3.25
C ASP A 9 4.78 -0.18 3.51
N ILE A 10 3.72 -0.13 2.72
CA ILE A 10 2.52 0.65 3.01
C ILE A 10 1.64 -0.25 3.87
N GLN A 11 1.37 0.18 5.09
CA GLN A 11 0.64 -0.59 6.09
C GLN A 11 -0.77 -0.04 6.30
N ALA A 12 -1.68 -0.88 6.79
CA ALA A 12 -2.98 -0.42 7.24
C ALA A 12 -2.84 0.38 8.54
N GLU A 13 -3.50 1.54 8.62
CA GLU A 13 -3.49 2.38 9.83
C GLU A 13 -4.59 1.98 10.84
N MET A 14 -5.48 1.06 10.46
CA MET A 14 -6.59 0.62 11.29
C MET A 14 -7.12 -0.74 10.84
N VAL A 15 -8.00 -1.33 11.65
CA VAL A 15 -8.78 -2.50 11.26
C VAL A 15 -9.83 -2.12 10.21
N ALA A 16 -9.80 -2.76 9.05
CA ALA A 16 -10.72 -2.47 7.94
C ALA A 16 -10.88 -3.66 6.97
N ASN A 17 -11.88 -3.59 6.10
CA ASN A 17 -12.02 -4.50 4.96
C ASN A 17 -11.33 -3.89 3.73
N VAL A 18 -10.67 -4.71 2.92
CA VAL A 18 -10.12 -4.29 1.63
C VAL A 18 -11.25 -4.25 0.62
N LEU A 19 -11.64 -3.04 0.19
CA LEU A 19 -12.68 -2.86 -0.81
C LEU A 19 -12.11 -3.07 -2.22
N GLN A 20 -10.99 -2.40 -2.52
CA GLN A 20 -10.34 -2.47 -3.83
C GLN A 20 -8.83 -2.30 -3.75
N VAL A 21 -8.10 -3.01 -4.60
CA VAL A 21 -6.66 -2.79 -4.84
C VAL A 21 -6.50 -2.15 -6.22
N TYR A 22 -5.77 -1.03 -6.30
CA TYR A 22 -5.58 -0.27 -7.55
C TYR A 22 -4.29 -0.57 -8.28
N VAL A 23 -3.33 -1.21 -7.63
CA VAL A 23 -1.98 -1.43 -8.14
C VAL A 23 -1.63 -2.92 -8.15
N GLY A 24 -0.68 -3.30 -8.99
CA GLY A 24 -0.12 -4.65 -9.07
C GLY A 24 1.41 -4.64 -9.10
N PRO A 25 2.07 -5.80 -8.89
CA PRO A 25 3.52 -5.91 -8.97
C PRO A 25 4.07 -5.42 -10.31
N GLY A 26 5.06 -4.53 -10.25
CA GLY A 26 5.67 -3.88 -11.42
C GLY A 26 5.12 -2.50 -11.75
N ASP A 27 4.00 -2.09 -11.15
CA ASP A 27 3.42 -0.77 -11.39
C ASP A 27 4.25 0.36 -10.77
N ALA A 28 4.29 1.48 -11.47
CA ALA A 28 4.84 2.73 -11.00
C ALA A 28 3.84 3.45 -10.07
N VAL A 29 4.32 3.92 -8.92
CA VAL A 29 3.51 4.63 -7.91
C VAL A 29 4.24 5.92 -7.53
N ALA A 30 3.53 7.04 -7.49
CA ALA A 30 4.00 8.30 -6.97
C ALA A 30 3.54 8.52 -5.52
N ALA A 31 4.22 9.44 -4.81
CA ALA A 31 3.73 9.87 -3.51
C ALA A 31 2.37 10.58 -3.66
N GLY A 32 1.38 10.18 -2.87
CA GLY A 32 0.00 10.65 -2.94
C GLY A 32 -0.93 9.78 -3.79
N ASP A 33 -0.41 8.81 -4.54
CA ASP A 33 -1.24 7.88 -5.31
C ASP A 33 -2.00 6.94 -4.37
N THR A 34 -3.26 6.66 -4.69
CA THR A 34 -4.06 5.67 -3.94
C THR A 34 -3.71 4.26 -4.39
N VAL A 35 -3.27 3.42 -3.46
CA VAL A 35 -2.86 2.04 -3.75
C VAL A 35 -3.92 1.01 -3.39
N VAL A 36 -4.68 1.27 -2.32
CA VAL A 36 -5.74 0.41 -1.79
C VAL A 36 -6.88 1.30 -1.28
N LEU A 37 -8.13 0.86 -1.47
CA LEU A 37 -9.31 1.42 -0.82
C LEU A 37 -9.75 0.47 0.30
N LEU A 38 -9.79 0.99 1.51
CA LEU A 38 -10.31 0.28 2.68
C LEU A 38 -11.74 0.73 2.99
N GLU A 39 -12.50 -0.12 3.64
CA GLU A 39 -13.81 0.19 4.20
C GLU A 39 -13.81 -0.11 5.70
N SER A 40 -14.19 0.87 6.52
CA SER A 40 -14.45 0.68 7.94
C SER A 40 -15.65 1.51 8.36
N MET A 41 -16.57 0.92 9.15
CA MET A 41 -17.79 1.59 9.63
C MET A 41 -18.62 2.26 8.52
N LYS A 42 -18.71 1.65 7.33
CA LYS A 42 -19.38 2.19 6.11
C LYS A 42 -18.73 3.46 5.52
N MET A 43 -17.50 3.75 5.90
CA MET A 43 -16.70 4.83 5.35
C MET A 43 -15.58 4.25 4.49
N GLU A 44 -15.39 4.85 3.31
CA GLU A 44 -14.29 4.53 2.40
C GLU A 44 -13.05 5.33 2.79
N ILE A 45 -11.91 4.65 2.86
CA ILE A 45 -10.65 5.19 3.38
C ILE A 45 -9.55 4.87 2.35
N PRO A 46 -9.16 5.85 1.52
CA PRO A 46 -8.10 5.65 0.55
C PRO A 46 -6.75 5.58 1.26
N VAL A 47 -5.98 4.52 0.98
CA VAL A 47 -4.60 4.38 1.44
C VAL A 47 -3.69 4.98 0.39
N LEU A 48 -2.99 6.04 0.77
CA LEU A 48 -2.10 6.78 -0.11
C LEU A 48 -0.65 6.29 0.06
N SER A 49 0.10 6.27 -1.02
CA SER A 49 1.54 6.02 -0.94
C SER A 49 2.26 7.24 -0.39
N GLU A 50 3.11 7.04 0.64
CA GLU A 50 3.97 8.12 1.17
C GLU A 50 5.21 8.37 0.31
N HIS A 51 5.53 7.45 -0.60
CA HIS A 51 6.77 7.46 -1.36
C HIS A 51 6.55 7.07 -2.83
N ALA A 52 7.37 7.63 -3.72
CA ALA A 52 7.43 7.13 -5.09
C ALA A 52 8.26 5.83 -5.17
N GLY A 53 7.91 4.94 -6.10
CA GLY A 53 8.64 3.70 -6.34
C GLY A 53 7.91 2.76 -7.30
N THR A 54 8.38 1.53 -7.39
CA THR A 54 7.71 0.45 -8.12
C THR A 54 7.10 -0.54 -7.13
N VAL A 55 5.87 -1.00 -7.37
CA VAL A 55 5.26 -2.05 -6.55
C VAL A 55 6.06 -3.35 -6.67
N ALA A 56 6.61 -3.80 -5.54
CA ALA A 56 7.31 -5.07 -5.43
C ALA A 56 6.32 -6.22 -5.19
N SER A 57 5.35 -6.02 -4.29
CA SER A 57 4.28 -6.99 -4.03
C SER A 57 3.01 -6.30 -3.52
N VAL A 58 1.88 -6.97 -3.74
CA VAL A 58 0.59 -6.67 -3.11
C VAL A 58 0.30 -7.85 -2.20
N ASN A 59 0.05 -7.57 -0.92
CA ASN A 59 -0.05 -8.59 0.12
C ASN A 59 -1.51 -8.86 0.54
N VAL A 60 -2.48 -8.20 -0.11
CA VAL A 60 -3.91 -8.28 0.17
C VAL A 60 -4.74 -8.35 -1.11
N ALA A 61 -5.98 -8.81 -1.01
CA ALA A 61 -6.98 -8.84 -2.07
C ALA A 61 -8.31 -8.21 -1.62
N SER A 62 -9.13 -7.80 -2.59
CA SER A 62 -10.51 -7.36 -2.31
C SER A 62 -11.29 -8.42 -1.53
N GLY A 63 -11.92 -8.01 -0.43
CA GLY A 63 -12.65 -8.87 0.50
C GLY A 63 -11.85 -9.30 1.73
N ASP A 64 -10.54 -9.08 1.77
CA ASP A 64 -9.72 -9.39 2.94
C ASP A 64 -10.00 -8.43 4.11
N VAL A 65 -9.75 -8.91 5.34
CA VAL A 65 -9.79 -8.09 6.56
C VAL A 65 -8.35 -7.85 7.02
N VAL A 66 -7.99 -6.59 7.24
CA VAL A 66 -6.64 -6.18 7.67
C VAL A 66 -6.68 -5.62 9.09
N GLN A 67 -5.57 -5.76 9.81
CA GLN A 67 -5.33 -5.16 11.12
C GLN A 67 -4.41 -3.95 11.00
N GLU A 68 -4.37 -3.12 12.04
CA GLU A 68 -3.37 -2.05 12.13
C GLU A 68 -1.95 -2.62 12.04
N GLY A 69 -1.13 -2.04 11.17
CA GLY A 69 0.24 -2.48 10.89
C GLY A 69 0.38 -3.58 9.86
N ASP A 70 -0.71 -4.20 9.40
CA ASP A 70 -0.63 -5.23 8.36
C ASP A 70 -0.10 -4.62 7.06
N PRO A 71 0.89 -5.26 6.40
CA PRO A 71 1.43 -4.77 5.14
C PRO A 71 0.41 -4.96 4.02
N LEU A 72 0.09 -3.88 3.29
CA LEU A 72 -0.84 -3.89 2.17
C LEU A 72 -0.10 -4.02 0.84
N VAL A 73 0.89 -3.14 0.63
CA VAL A 73 1.70 -3.06 -0.59
C VAL A 73 3.14 -2.81 -0.20
N THR A 74 4.08 -3.53 -0.82
CA THR A 74 5.51 -3.28 -0.66
C THR A 74 6.03 -2.55 -1.89
N LEU A 75 6.70 -1.42 -1.71
CA LEU A 75 7.33 -0.65 -2.78
C LEU A 75 8.86 -0.85 -2.78
N ASP A 76 9.46 -0.96 -3.96
CA ASP A 76 10.90 -0.79 -4.18
C ASP A 76 11.19 0.65 -4.61
N ARG A 77 11.87 1.41 -3.74
CA ARG A 77 12.29 2.79 -3.99
C ARG A 77 13.57 2.87 -4.84
N GLY A 78 14.23 1.75 -5.09
CA GLY A 78 15.46 1.64 -5.87
C GLY A 78 15.24 1.52 -7.38
N ARG A 79 14.02 1.19 -7.81
CA ARG A 79 13.62 1.21 -9.22
C ARG A 79 12.79 2.47 -9.47
N PRO A 80 13.19 3.37 -10.39
CA PRO A 80 12.34 4.48 -10.76
C PRO A 80 11.03 3.95 -11.36
N ALA A 81 9.93 4.56 -10.93
CA ALA A 81 8.62 4.51 -11.57
C ALA A 81 8.73 4.82 -13.07
#